data_AF-A8M5U1-F1
#
_entry.id   AF-A8M5U1-F1
#
_cell.length_a   1.000
_cell.length_b   1.000
_cell.length_c   1.000
_cell.angle_alpha   90.00
_cell.angle_beta   90.00
_cell.angle_gamma   90.00
#
_symmetry.space_group_name_H-M   'P 1'
#
loop_
_entity.id
_entity.type
_entity.pdbx_description
1 polymer ?
#
loop_
_entity_poly.entity_id
_entity_poly.type
_entity_poly.pdbx_seq_one_letter_code
_entity_poly.pdbx_strand_id
1 'polypeptide(L)'
;MSYQHDRDLHLTYSPERGYWHFMLYIEPPAYTGGAINAGQQLDAFASRYAAEWRDRLTPCTPDALHVTLVAPDEAPQLWHPCVYDDPESPSAVARDGCVCWRAFRDPITWLPVAVHHYRTVTGNHEHWEHHTYAPLALPDGEQLTALIIDREADMVWARTDRGALHILPEKQTAGYSTGYRGSGPAELARMIEKIVASDGYDVTPGTPNRRPAETVLQWASSHAAARTQELSLRQLVLLCRTGVVA
;
A
#
# COMPACT_ATOMS: atom_id res chain seq x y z
N MET A 1 -16.42 -5.30 -20.15
CA MET A 1 -15.40 -4.51 -20.87
C MET A 1 -14.05 -4.99 -20.35
N SER A 2 -13.21 -5.51 -21.24
CA SER A 2 -11.82 -5.86 -20.93
C SER A 2 -11.01 -4.58 -20.82
N TYR A 3 -10.24 -4.46 -19.75
CA TYR A 3 -9.28 -3.36 -19.55
C TYR A 3 -8.26 -3.36 -20.70
N GLN A 4 -8.02 -2.18 -21.30
CA GLN A 4 -7.10 -1.97 -22.42
C GLN A 4 -5.99 -1.01 -21.99
N HIS A 5 -4.81 -1.55 -21.72
CA HIS A 5 -3.64 -0.85 -21.19
C HIS A 5 -3.18 0.34 -22.07
N ASP A 6 -3.40 0.25 -23.38
CA ASP A 6 -2.83 1.17 -24.39
C ASP A 6 -3.44 2.58 -24.38
N ARG A 7 -4.41 2.86 -23.50
CA ARG A 7 -5.17 4.12 -23.45
C ARG A 7 -4.92 4.95 -22.20
N ASP A 8 -4.06 4.49 -21.29
CA ASP A 8 -3.80 5.19 -20.04
C ASP A 8 -2.73 6.27 -20.22
N LEU A 9 -2.87 7.37 -19.47
CA LEU A 9 -1.87 8.44 -19.47
C LEU A 9 -0.59 7.92 -18.80
N HIS A 10 0.35 7.40 -19.59
CA HIS A 10 1.63 6.92 -19.10
C HIS A 10 2.52 8.09 -18.67
N LEU A 11 2.35 8.55 -17.43
CA LEU A 11 3.36 9.37 -16.77
C LEU A 11 4.55 8.45 -16.49
N THR A 12 5.43 8.34 -17.48
CA THR A 12 6.72 7.63 -17.45
C THR A 12 6.64 6.11 -17.23
N TYR A 13 6.11 5.36 -18.20
CA TYR A 13 6.53 3.95 -18.32
C TYR A 13 8.04 3.93 -18.63
N SER A 14 8.83 3.49 -17.66
CA SER A 14 10.24 3.17 -17.82
C SER A 14 10.47 1.83 -17.14
N PRO A 15 10.82 0.77 -17.88
CA PRO A 15 11.13 -0.55 -17.32
C PRO A 15 12.23 -0.48 -16.24
N GLU A 16 13.10 0.52 -16.33
CA GLU A 16 14.19 0.73 -15.36
C GLU A 16 13.73 1.43 -14.06
N ARG A 17 12.51 2.00 -14.03
CA ARG A 17 12.00 2.86 -12.94
C ARG A 17 10.79 2.27 -12.21
N GLY A 18 10.46 1.00 -12.35
CA GLY A 18 9.62 0.32 -11.34
C GLY A 18 8.10 0.59 -11.33
N TYR A 19 7.57 1.56 -12.08
CA TYR A 19 6.13 1.88 -12.09
C TYR A 19 5.33 0.94 -12.99
N TRP A 20 5.38 -0.36 -12.71
CA TRP A 20 4.87 -1.40 -13.62
C TRP A 20 3.34 -1.33 -13.79
N HIS A 21 2.60 -0.98 -12.74
CA HIS A 21 1.14 -0.90 -12.77
C HIS A 21 0.63 0.22 -11.84
N PHE A 22 0.90 1.47 -12.25
CA PHE A 22 0.41 2.68 -11.60
C PHE A 22 -0.38 3.54 -12.60
N MET A 23 -1.52 4.09 -12.18
CA MET A 23 -2.30 5.03 -12.97
C MET A 23 -2.75 6.21 -12.12
N LEU A 24 -2.44 7.41 -12.59
CA LEU A 24 -2.89 8.67 -12.02
C LEU A 24 -4.05 9.22 -12.86
N TYR A 25 -5.19 9.45 -12.23
CA TYR A 25 -6.36 10.08 -12.82
C TYR A 25 -6.46 11.54 -12.34
N ILE A 26 -6.62 12.51 -13.24
CA ILE A 26 -6.77 13.93 -12.87
C ILE A 26 -7.87 14.59 -13.69
N GLU A 27 -8.94 15.08 -13.05
CA GLU A 27 -10.00 15.90 -13.66
C GLU A 27 -9.85 17.40 -13.37
N PRO A 28 -9.79 18.27 -14.40
CA PRO A 28 -9.97 19.73 -14.28
C PRO A 28 -11.43 20.19 -14.53
N PRO A 29 -11.91 21.36 -13.99
CA PRO A 29 -11.16 22.43 -13.33
C PRO A 29 -11.52 22.68 -11.84
N ALA A 30 -12.31 21.83 -11.18
CA ALA A 30 -12.77 22.04 -9.78
C ALA A 30 -12.41 20.90 -8.80
N TYR A 31 -11.37 20.13 -9.16
CA TYR A 31 -10.77 18.98 -8.45
C TYR A 31 -11.57 17.67 -8.46
N THR A 32 -11.01 16.67 -9.14
CA THR A 32 -10.74 15.34 -8.57
C THR A 32 -9.52 14.75 -9.27
N GLY A 33 -8.35 14.91 -8.66
CA GLY A 33 -7.15 14.14 -9.01
C GLY A 33 -6.95 13.04 -7.98
N GLY A 34 -6.78 11.81 -8.44
CA GLY A 34 -6.54 10.64 -7.61
C GLY A 34 -5.86 9.55 -8.42
N ALA A 35 -5.06 8.69 -7.80
CA ALA A 35 -4.60 7.51 -8.50
C ALA A 35 -5.73 6.48 -8.60
N ILE A 36 -5.79 5.69 -9.68
CA ILE A 36 -6.56 4.43 -9.67
C ILE A 36 -5.93 3.44 -8.69
N ASN A 37 -4.64 3.63 -8.39
CA ASN A 37 -3.98 2.92 -7.30
C ASN A 37 -4.61 3.31 -5.98
N ALA A 38 -4.87 2.29 -5.18
CA ALA A 38 -5.30 2.40 -3.82
C ALA A 38 -4.28 3.19 -2.99
N GLY A 39 -4.63 4.43 -2.63
CA GLY A 39 -3.89 5.21 -1.64
C GLY A 39 -3.85 4.45 -0.31
N GLN A 40 -2.67 4.39 0.30
CA GLN A 40 -2.41 3.68 1.54
C GLN A 40 -1.93 4.68 2.58
N GLN A 41 -2.46 4.52 3.79
CA GLN A 41 -2.06 5.24 4.98
C GLN A 41 -1.77 4.19 6.04
N LEU A 42 -0.54 4.18 6.56
CA LEU A 42 -0.14 3.21 7.56
C LEU A 42 0.83 3.82 8.59
N ASP A 43 0.70 3.34 9.83
CA ASP A 43 1.73 3.50 10.84
C ASP A 43 2.81 2.44 10.60
N ALA A 44 3.94 2.88 10.03
CA ALA A 44 5.04 1.99 9.69
C ALA A 44 5.85 1.49 10.91
N PHE A 45 5.45 1.87 12.13
CA PHE A 45 5.99 1.36 13.38
C PHE A 45 5.09 0.30 14.04
N ALA A 46 3.88 0.09 13.52
CA ALA A 46 2.88 -0.77 14.13
C ALA A 46 3.22 -2.27 14.08
N SER A 47 3.90 -2.73 13.02
CA SER A 47 4.21 -4.14 12.80
C SER A 47 5.62 -4.37 12.26
N ARG A 48 6.10 -5.62 12.34
CA ARG A 48 7.39 -6.02 11.75
C ARG A 48 7.43 -5.89 10.22
N TYR A 49 6.30 -6.07 9.54
CA TYR A 49 6.23 -6.01 8.07
C TYR A 49 6.22 -4.56 7.60
N ALA A 50 5.49 -3.70 8.32
CA ALA A 50 5.49 -2.28 8.09
C ALA A 50 6.89 -1.68 8.36
N ALA A 51 7.59 -2.16 9.40
CA ALA A 51 8.98 -1.81 9.66
C ALA A 51 9.94 -2.29 8.56
N GLU A 52 9.81 -3.53 8.08
CA GLU A 52 10.59 -4.07 6.94
C GLU A 52 10.41 -3.21 5.68
N TRP A 53 9.17 -2.81 5.38
CA TRP A 53 8.86 -1.90 4.28
C TRP A 53 9.45 -0.50 4.49
N ARG A 54 9.31 0.08 5.68
CA ARG A 54 9.88 1.39 6.02
C ARG A 54 11.39 1.42 5.89
N ASP A 55 12.07 0.39 6.39
CA ASP A 55 13.52 0.37 6.50
C ASP A 55 14.22 0.29 5.13
N ARG A 56 13.50 -0.09 4.06
CA ARG A 56 14.01 -0.03 2.69
C ARG A 56 13.80 1.31 1.98
N LEU A 57 13.00 2.22 2.54
CA LEU A 57 12.67 3.48 1.88
C LEU A 57 13.90 4.38 1.75
N THR A 58 14.04 5.03 0.60
CA THR A 58 15.17 5.92 0.33
C THR A 58 14.70 7.37 0.34
N PRO A 59 15.28 8.26 1.18
CA PRO A 59 14.98 9.68 1.15
C PRO A 59 15.20 10.29 -0.24
N CYS A 60 14.34 11.21 -0.66
CA CYS A 60 14.49 11.86 -1.96
C CYS A 60 13.96 13.30 -1.95
N THR A 61 14.26 14.05 -3.01
CA THR A 61 13.61 15.34 -3.25
C THR A 61 12.14 15.12 -3.67
N PRO A 62 11.17 15.82 -3.06
CA PRO A 62 9.77 15.72 -3.47
C PRO A 62 9.57 16.11 -4.93
N ASP A 63 8.61 15.44 -5.58
CA ASP A 63 8.22 15.69 -6.96
C ASP A 63 6.69 15.71 -7.11
N ALA A 64 6.21 15.80 -8.35
CA ALA A 64 4.79 15.84 -8.65
C ALA A 64 4.01 14.62 -8.11
N LEU A 65 4.64 13.44 -7.99
CA LEU A 65 3.98 12.24 -7.46
C LEU A 65 3.86 12.26 -5.93
N HIS A 66 4.72 13.00 -5.22
CA HIS A 66 4.54 13.21 -3.78
C HIS A 66 3.39 14.19 -3.50
N VAL A 67 3.22 15.20 -4.37
CA VAL A 67 2.13 16.17 -4.24
C VAL A 67 0.76 15.50 -4.32
N THR A 68 0.63 14.37 -5.02
CA THR A 68 -0.65 13.63 -5.12
C THR A 68 -1.01 12.84 -3.85
N LEU A 69 -0.09 12.75 -2.88
CA LEU A 69 -0.28 12.04 -1.60
C LEU A 69 -0.68 12.97 -0.45
N VAL A 70 -0.64 14.29 -0.66
CA VAL A 70 -0.86 15.29 0.40
C VAL A 70 -2.01 16.23 0.02
N ALA A 71 -2.63 16.87 1.00
CA ALA A 71 -3.67 17.86 0.72
C ALA A 71 -3.07 19.07 -0.03
N PRO A 72 -3.83 19.75 -0.92
CA PRO A 72 -3.31 20.87 -1.70
C PRO A 72 -2.71 22.02 -0.88
N ASP A 73 -3.26 22.30 0.30
CA ASP A 73 -2.80 23.30 1.25
C ASP A 73 -1.57 22.85 2.06
N GLU A 74 -1.32 21.54 2.13
CA GLU A 74 -0.14 20.94 2.77
C GLU A 74 1.03 20.76 1.79
N ALA A 75 0.76 20.71 0.48
CA ALA A 75 1.77 20.47 -0.55
C ALA A 75 3.06 21.32 -0.42
N PRO A 76 3.01 22.64 -0.12
CA PRO A 76 4.23 23.42 0.07
C PRO A 76 5.16 22.89 1.18
N GLN A 77 4.60 22.22 2.19
CA GLN A 77 5.35 21.70 3.34
C GLN A 77 6.25 20.51 2.97
N LEU A 78 6.04 19.85 1.82
CA LEU A 78 6.94 18.80 1.32
C LEU A 78 8.38 19.30 1.12
N TRP A 79 8.55 20.61 0.86
CA TRP A 79 9.85 21.25 0.66
C TRP A 79 10.39 21.95 1.91
N HIS A 80 9.69 21.87 3.04
CA HIS A 80 10.16 22.44 4.30
C HIS A 80 10.90 21.36 5.11
N PRO A 81 12.14 21.61 5.56
CA PRO A 81 12.87 20.61 6.34
C PRO A 81 12.14 20.23 7.62
N CYS A 82 12.38 19.02 8.13
CA CYS A 82 11.93 18.67 9.47
C CYS A 82 12.76 19.44 10.51
N VAL A 83 12.20 19.65 11.72
CA VAL A 83 12.93 20.24 12.86
C VAL A 83 14.21 19.48 13.22
N TYR A 84 14.26 18.17 12.94
CA TYR A 84 15.47 17.36 13.12
C TYR A 84 16.59 17.73 12.15
N ASP A 85 16.24 18.20 10.96
CA ASP A 85 17.18 18.56 9.91
C ASP A 85 17.55 20.06 10.00
N ASP A 86 16.57 20.92 10.32
CA ASP A 86 16.74 22.36 10.53
C ASP A 86 15.80 22.89 11.64
N PRO A 87 16.33 23.24 12.83
CA PRO A 87 15.54 23.81 13.92
C PRO A 87 14.87 25.16 13.61
N GLU A 88 15.33 25.90 12.60
CA GLU A 88 14.73 27.16 12.15
C GLU A 88 13.81 26.97 10.93
N SER A 89 13.51 25.72 10.56
CA SER A 89 12.62 25.40 9.45
C SER A 89 11.25 26.10 9.60
N PRO A 90 10.58 26.48 8.49
CA PRO A 90 9.18 26.92 8.53
C PRO A 90 8.22 25.93 9.18
N SER A 91 8.57 24.63 9.20
CA SER A 91 7.79 23.58 9.87
C SER A 91 8.06 23.47 11.37
N ALA A 92 9.10 24.12 11.89
CA ALA A 92 9.47 24.04 13.30
C ALA A 92 8.52 24.88 14.17
N VAL A 93 8.09 24.29 15.28
CA VAL A 93 7.29 24.92 16.32
C VAL A 93 8.18 25.08 17.55
N ALA A 94 8.54 26.33 17.86
CA ALA A 94 9.43 26.66 18.97
C ALA A 94 10.76 25.88 18.97
N ARG A 95 11.31 25.61 17.76
CA ARG A 95 12.60 24.94 17.50
C ARG A 95 12.71 23.46 17.91
N ASP A 96 11.63 22.87 18.42
CA ASP A 96 11.65 21.49 18.96
C ASP A 96 10.39 20.67 18.62
N GLY A 97 9.23 21.32 18.45
CA GLY A 97 8.06 20.70 17.83
C GLY A 97 8.08 20.86 16.31
N CYS A 98 7.22 20.12 15.60
CA CYS A 98 6.99 20.35 14.17
C CYS A 98 5.69 19.76 13.64
N VAL A 99 5.26 20.30 12.50
CA VAL A 99 4.36 19.65 11.56
C VAL A 99 5.03 19.74 10.19
N CYS A 100 5.49 18.61 9.67
CA CYS A 100 6.24 18.57 8.42
C CYS A 100 5.95 17.31 7.61
N TRP A 101 6.38 17.35 6.35
CA TRP A 101 6.35 16.21 5.46
C TRP A 101 7.76 15.84 5.03
N ARG A 102 8.02 14.53 4.90
CA ARG A 102 9.27 14.01 4.34
C ARG A 102 8.97 13.14 3.13
N ALA A 103 9.81 13.26 2.10
CA ALA A 103 9.66 12.53 0.85
C ALA A 103 10.65 11.36 0.76
N PHE A 104 10.14 10.19 0.41
CA PHE A 104 10.89 8.97 0.19
C PHE A 104 10.40 8.25 -1.06
N ARG A 105 11.19 7.30 -1.54
CA ARG A 105 10.74 6.31 -2.53
C ARG A 105 10.94 4.91 -2.01
N ASP A 106 10.03 4.05 -2.39
CA ASP A 106 10.27 2.62 -2.34
C ASP A 106 11.19 2.22 -3.51
N PRO A 107 12.43 1.74 -3.28
CA PRO A 107 13.35 1.42 -4.36
C PRO A 107 12.90 0.23 -5.22
N ILE A 108 11.95 -0.59 -4.75
CA ILE A 108 11.44 -1.75 -5.48
C ILE A 108 10.37 -1.33 -6.48
N THR A 109 9.39 -0.54 -6.02
CA THR A 109 8.23 -0.12 -6.82
C THR A 109 8.38 1.28 -7.41
N TRP A 110 9.39 2.02 -6.96
CA TRP A 110 9.63 3.45 -7.20
C TRP A 110 8.50 4.40 -6.79
N LEU A 111 7.43 3.88 -6.19
CA LEU A 111 6.28 4.65 -5.77
C LEU A 111 6.68 5.73 -4.75
N PRO A 112 6.06 6.92 -4.83
CA PRO A 112 6.29 7.98 -3.88
C PRO A 112 5.82 7.54 -2.49
N VAL A 113 6.53 7.97 -1.46
CA VAL A 113 6.11 7.86 -0.07
C VAL A 113 6.24 9.24 0.56
N ALA A 114 5.12 9.80 1.00
CA ALA A 114 5.07 11.03 1.77
C ALA A 114 4.83 10.68 3.23
N VAL A 115 5.68 11.17 4.13
CA VAL A 115 5.60 10.85 5.56
C VAL A 115 5.22 12.11 6.31
N HIS A 116 4.04 12.11 6.91
CA HIS A 116 3.58 13.17 7.81
C HIS A 116 4.21 12.96 9.18
N HIS A 117 4.84 14.00 9.71
CA HIS A 117 5.48 13.99 11.02
C HIS A 117 4.94 15.11 11.88
N TYR A 118 4.32 14.71 13.00
CA TYR A 118 3.82 15.59 14.03
C TYR A 118 4.60 15.36 15.32
N ARG A 119 5.10 16.46 15.90
CA ARG A 119 5.80 16.44 17.19
C ARG A 119 5.43 17.64 18.03
N THR A 120 5.07 17.41 19.29
CA THR A 120 4.85 18.50 20.25
C THR A 120 6.16 19.13 20.71
N VAL A 121 6.12 20.39 21.14
CA VAL A 121 7.24 21.01 21.86
C VAL A 121 7.58 20.13 23.06
N THR A 122 8.85 19.89 23.34
CA THR A 122 9.44 18.91 24.28
C THR A 122 9.42 17.45 23.83
N GLY A 123 8.72 17.10 22.74
CA GLY A 123 8.72 15.76 22.17
C GLY A 123 7.92 14.71 22.93
N ASN A 124 7.08 15.10 23.90
CA ASN A 124 6.27 14.17 24.68
C ASN A 124 5.25 13.39 23.82
N HIS A 125 4.90 13.94 22.66
CA HIS A 125 4.11 13.26 21.65
C HIS A 125 4.81 13.40 20.30
N GLU A 126 5.10 12.27 19.68
CA GLU A 126 5.69 12.17 18.36
C GLU A 126 4.92 11.11 17.57
N HIS A 127 4.53 11.47 16.36
CA HIS A 127 3.72 10.62 15.50
C HIS A 127 4.21 10.71 14.06
N TRP A 128 4.27 9.56 13.41
CA TRP A 128 4.75 9.39 12.05
C TRP A 128 3.73 8.58 11.27
N GLU A 129 3.25 9.13 10.17
CA GLU A 129 2.24 8.50 9.32
C GLU A 129 2.74 8.45 7.88
N HIS A 130 2.68 7.27 7.26
CA HIS A 130 3.21 7.05 5.92
C HIS A 130 2.06 6.99 4.92
N HIS A 131 2.17 7.79 3.87
CA HIS A 131 1.23 7.83 2.76
C HIS A 131 1.93 7.34 1.51
N THR A 132 1.32 6.40 0.80
CA THR A 132 1.86 5.89 -0.46
C THR A 132 0.73 5.32 -1.33
N TYR A 133 1.10 4.66 -2.42
CA TYR A 133 0.20 3.87 -3.24
C TYR A 133 0.57 2.40 -3.14
N ALA A 134 -0.42 1.53 -3.28
CA ALA A 134 -0.16 0.13 -3.55
C ALA A 134 -0.01 -0.11 -5.07
N PRO A 135 0.93 -0.96 -5.52
CA PRO A 135 0.97 -1.42 -6.90
C PRO A 135 -0.29 -2.23 -7.24
N LEU A 136 -0.76 -2.16 -8.50
CA LEU A 136 -1.93 -2.94 -8.93
C LEU A 136 -1.61 -4.42 -9.18
N ALA A 137 -0.34 -4.79 -9.36
CA ALA A 137 0.09 -6.17 -9.55
C ALA A 137 1.52 -6.36 -9.05
N LEU A 138 1.96 -7.62 -8.94
CA LEU A 138 3.38 -7.93 -8.74
C LEU A 138 4.18 -7.58 -10.00
N PRO A 139 5.50 -7.36 -9.87
CA PRO A 139 6.39 -7.25 -11.02
C PRO A 139 6.31 -8.49 -11.92
N ASP A 140 6.50 -8.29 -13.23
CA ASP A 140 6.46 -9.38 -14.21
C ASP A 140 7.40 -10.52 -13.84
N GLY A 141 6.84 -11.73 -13.80
CA GLY A 141 7.56 -12.96 -13.49
C GLY A 141 7.85 -13.20 -12.01
N GLU A 142 7.40 -12.33 -11.09
CA GLU A 142 7.44 -12.62 -9.66
C GLU A 142 6.20 -13.40 -9.22
N GLN A 143 6.43 -14.33 -8.29
CA GLN A 143 5.41 -15.20 -7.73
C GLN A 143 5.22 -14.90 -6.24
N LEU A 144 3.98 -14.76 -5.78
CA LEU A 144 3.70 -14.71 -4.35
C LEU A 144 4.11 -16.04 -3.69
N THR A 145 5.00 -15.96 -2.71
CA THR A 145 5.38 -17.09 -1.85
C THR A 145 4.63 -17.08 -0.53
N ALA A 146 4.23 -15.89 -0.03
CA ALA A 146 3.36 -15.78 1.13
C ALA A 146 2.42 -14.57 1.06
N LEU A 147 1.19 -14.78 1.54
CA LEU A 147 0.21 -13.75 1.81
C LEU A 147 0.30 -13.40 3.29
N ILE A 148 0.53 -12.13 3.60
CA ILE A 148 0.66 -11.66 4.97
C ILE A 148 -0.60 -10.84 5.30
N ILE A 149 -1.34 -11.30 6.30
CA ILE A 149 -2.45 -10.55 6.89
C ILE A 149 -1.87 -9.86 8.11
N ASP A 150 -1.69 -8.54 8.05
CA ASP A 150 -1.07 -7.74 9.10
C ASP A 150 -2.12 -6.92 9.82
N ARG A 151 -2.63 -7.47 10.92
CA ARG A 151 -3.68 -6.83 11.72
C ARG A 151 -3.15 -5.74 12.65
N GLU A 152 -1.84 -5.71 12.86
CA GLU A 152 -1.19 -4.69 13.70
C GLU A 152 -1.10 -3.37 12.92
N ALA A 153 -0.74 -3.42 11.63
CA ALA A 153 -0.74 -2.25 10.75
C ALA A 153 -2.06 -2.05 9.98
N ASP A 154 -3.03 -2.98 10.11
CA ASP A 154 -4.26 -3.08 9.29
C ASP A 154 -3.98 -3.07 7.78
N MET A 155 -3.03 -3.92 7.36
CA MET A 155 -2.57 -4.04 5.98
C MET A 155 -2.56 -5.51 5.51
N VAL A 156 -2.62 -5.71 4.21
CA VAL A 156 -2.30 -6.98 3.57
C VAL A 156 -1.07 -6.82 2.67
N TRP A 157 -0.13 -7.75 2.80
CA TRP A 157 1.12 -7.75 2.04
C TRP A 157 1.29 -9.04 1.23
N ALA A 158 2.03 -8.94 0.14
CA ALA A 158 2.55 -10.09 -0.59
C ALA A 158 4.06 -10.16 -0.41
N ARG A 159 4.56 -11.33 -0.01
CA ARG A 159 5.98 -11.67 -0.12
C ARG A 159 6.21 -12.46 -1.39
N THR A 160 7.19 -12.07 -2.19
CA THR A 160 7.50 -12.74 -3.46
C THR A 160 8.63 -13.77 -3.32
N ASP A 161 8.86 -14.54 -4.37
CA ASP A 161 9.97 -15.49 -4.52
C ASP A 161 11.35 -14.80 -4.55
N ARG A 162 11.38 -13.50 -4.85
CA ARG A 162 12.56 -12.64 -4.68
C ARG A 162 12.74 -12.11 -3.26
N GLY A 163 11.84 -12.48 -2.33
CA GLY A 163 11.84 -12.04 -0.94
C GLY A 163 11.30 -10.62 -0.73
N ALA A 164 10.89 -9.92 -1.79
CA ALA A 164 10.38 -8.57 -1.72
C ALA A 164 8.99 -8.54 -1.07
N LEU A 165 8.75 -7.50 -0.25
CA LEU A 165 7.47 -7.24 0.39
C LEU A 165 6.70 -6.17 -0.39
N HIS A 166 5.50 -6.49 -0.88
CA HIS A 166 4.65 -5.56 -1.61
C HIS A 166 3.38 -5.29 -0.84
N ILE A 167 2.98 -4.01 -0.76
CA ILE A 167 1.66 -3.64 -0.26
C ILE A 167 0.63 -4.13 -1.28
N LEU A 168 -0.40 -4.82 -0.82
CA LEU A 168 -1.54 -5.15 -1.68
C LEU A 168 -2.56 -4.01 -1.66
N PRO A 169 -3.19 -3.70 -2.80
CA PRO A 169 -4.06 -2.53 -2.92
C PRO A 169 -5.33 -2.66 -2.08
N GLU A 170 -5.48 -1.78 -1.10
CA GLU A 170 -6.67 -1.64 -0.25
C GLU A 170 -7.49 -0.39 -0.61
N LYS A 171 -8.79 -0.52 -0.89
CA LYS A 171 -9.60 0.61 -1.40
C LYS A 171 -9.58 1.86 -0.49
N GLN A 172 -9.15 3.00 -1.02
CA GLN A 172 -9.70 4.33 -0.71
C GLN A 172 -9.77 5.22 -1.97
N THR A 173 -10.99 5.66 -2.30
CA THR A 173 -11.39 6.96 -2.91
C THR A 173 -12.76 6.86 -3.62
N ALA A 174 -13.41 8.01 -3.78
CA ALA A 174 -14.74 8.15 -4.37
C ALA A 174 -14.72 7.83 -5.88
N GLY A 175 -15.54 6.87 -6.30
CA GLY A 175 -15.91 6.69 -7.71
C GLY A 175 -15.33 5.45 -8.43
N TYR A 176 -14.18 4.91 -8.05
CA TYR A 176 -13.57 3.75 -8.73
C TYR A 176 -13.11 2.67 -7.73
N SER A 177 -13.46 1.41 -8.01
CA SER A 177 -13.24 0.27 -7.11
C SER A 177 -12.22 -0.69 -7.71
N THR A 178 -10.95 -0.41 -7.51
CA THR A 178 -9.80 -1.17 -8.02
C THR A 178 -8.91 -1.63 -6.86
N GLY A 179 -9.52 -2.14 -5.78
CA GLY A 179 -8.83 -2.55 -4.55
C GLY A 179 -9.46 -3.78 -3.92
N TYR A 180 -8.66 -4.52 -3.14
CA TYR A 180 -9.18 -5.33 -2.05
C TYR A 180 -9.91 -4.40 -1.08
N ARG A 181 -11.19 -4.64 -0.90
CA ARG A 181 -11.95 -3.93 0.12
C ARG A 181 -11.58 -4.60 1.43
N GLY A 182 -10.89 -3.88 2.31
CA GLY A 182 -11.16 -4.08 3.73
C GLY A 182 -12.66 -3.89 3.94
N SER A 183 -13.44 -4.98 3.90
CA SER A 183 -14.80 -5.03 4.47
C SER A 183 -15.36 -6.45 4.51
N GLY A 184 -14.52 -7.45 4.65
CA GLY A 184 -14.98 -8.68 5.27
C GLY A 184 -14.45 -9.98 4.66
N PRO A 185 -14.77 -11.09 5.32
CA PRO A 185 -14.28 -12.42 5.02
C PRO A 185 -14.42 -12.86 3.56
N ALA A 186 -15.46 -12.37 2.86
CA ALA A 186 -15.74 -12.77 1.49
C ALA A 186 -14.72 -12.27 0.48
N GLU A 187 -14.25 -11.03 0.61
CA GLU A 187 -13.20 -10.52 -0.27
C GLU A 187 -11.88 -11.25 0.01
N LEU A 188 -11.58 -11.51 1.28
CA LEU A 188 -10.34 -12.22 1.67
C LEU A 188 -10.32 -13.60 1.04
N ALA A 189 -11.43 -14.32 1.18
CA ALA A 189 -11.57 -15.66 0.62
C ALA A 189 -11.43 -15.66 -0.90
N ARG A 190 -12.03 -14.70 -1.62
CA ARG A 190 -11.89 -14.61 -3.07
C ARG A 190 -10.47 -14.25 -3.50
N MET A 191 -9.77 -13.40 -2.76
CA MET A 191 -8.37 -13.09 -3.03
C MET A 191 -7.52 -14.35 -2.89
N ILE A 192 -7.69 -15.09 -1.78
CA ILE A 192 -6.97 -16.35 -1.54
C ILE A 192 -7.22 -17.35 -2.69
N GLU A 193 -8.48 -17.52 -3.11
CA GLU A 193 -8.82 -18.41 -4.22
C GLU A 193 -8.19 -17.96 -5.55
N LYS A 194 -8.14 -16.66 -5.81
CA LYS A 194 -7.52 -16.11 -7.02
C LYS A 194 -6.01 -16.31 -7.03
N ILE A 195 -5.35 -16.05 -5.90
CA ILE A 195 -3.92 -16.32 -5.70
C ILE A 195 -3.65 -17.80 -5.94
N VAL A 196 -4.45 -18.71 -5.35
CA VAL A 196 -4.26 -20.15 -5.52
C VAL A 196 -4.54 -20.61 -6.96
N ALA A 197 -5.59 -20.10 -7.59
CA ALA A 197 -5.95 -20.47 -8.97
C ALA A 197 -4.92 -20.02 -10.00
N SER A 198 -4.21 -18.92 -9.71
CA SER A 198 -3.13 -18.39 -10.53
C SER A 198 -1.74 -18.87 -10.10
N ASP A 199 -1.64 -19.82 -9.16
CA ASP A 199 -0.36 -20.25 -8.58
C ASP A 199 0.50 -19.07 -8.09
N GLY A 200 -0.10 -18.10 -7.41
CA GLY A 200 0.62 -16.95 -6.81
C GLY A 200 0.93 -15.80 -7.77
N TYR A 201 0.58 -15.87 -9.05
CA TYR A 201 0.88 -14.82 -10.02
C TYR A 201 -0.15 -13.69 -10.07
N ASP A 202 -1.42 -13.93 -9.71
CA ASP A 202 -2.48 -12.91 -9.75
C ASP A 202 -2.90 -12.46 -8.34
N VAL A 203 -2.32 -11.34 -7.91
CA VAL A 203 -2.69 -10.60 -6.69
C VAL A 203 -3.49 -9.33 -7.00
N THR A 204 -3.91 -9.14 -8.24
CA THR A 204 -4.45 -7.86 -8.70
C THR A 204 -5.73 -7.48 -7.95
N PRO A 205 -6.11 -6.20 -7.92
CA PRO A 205 -7.42 -5.84 -7.40
C PRO A 205 -8.56 -6.31 -8.29
N GLY A 206 -9.73 -6.47 -7.70
CA GLY A 206 -10.89 -7.05 -8.36
C GLY A 206 -10.84 -8.57 -8.28
N THR A 207 -11.78 -9.12 -7.52
CA THR A 207 -12.04 -10.55 -7.53
C THR A 207 -13.25 -10.80 -8.43
N PRO A 208 -13.34 -11.96 -9.11
CA PRO A 208 -14.56 -12.32 -9.83
C PRO A 208 -15.76 -12.19 -8.90
N ASN A 209 -16.89 -11.67 -9.40
CA ASN A 209 -18.18 -11.60 -8.67
C ASN A 209 -18.81 -13.00 -8.43
N ARG A 210 -17.99 -14.00 -8.15
CA ARG A 210 -18.35 -15.35 -7.79
C ARG A 210 -18.34 -15.47 -6.27
N ARG A 211 -19.28 -16.23 -5.72
CA ARG A 211 -19.24 -16.59 -4.30
C ARG A 211 -17.98 -17.45 -4.05
N PRO A 212 -17.14 -17.11 -3.05
CA PRO A 212 -16.01 -17.97 -2.67
C PRO A 212 -16.52 -19.31 -2.13
N ALA A 213 -15.68 -20.33 -2.18
CA ALA A 213 -15.91 -21.61 -1.52
C ALA A 213 -16.19 -21.38 -0.03
N GLU A 214 -17.21 -22.08 0.46
CA GLU A 214 -17.69 -21.92 1.83
C GLU A 214 -16.61 -22.22 2.87
N THR A 215 -15.71 -23.17 2.57
CA THR A 215 -14.58 -23.54 3.43
C THR A 215 -13.60 -22.38 3.66
N VAL A 216 -13.24 -21.66 2.59
CA VAL A 216 -12.33 -20.51 2.68
C VAL A 216 -13.02 -19.32 3.34
N LEU A 217 -14.31 -19.11 3.03
CA LEU A 217 -15.12 -18.07 3.66
C LEU A 217 -15.27 -18.26 5.17
N GLN A 218 -15.50 -19.49 5.63
CA GLN A 218 -15.60 -19.83 7.05
C GLN A 218 -14.28 -19.55 7.78
N TRP A 219 -13.15 -19.95 7.20
CA TRP A 219 -11.84 -19.64 7.77
C TRP A 219 -11.60 -18.11 7.82
N ALA A 220 -11.89 -17.40 6.74
CA ALA A 220 -11.71 -15.94 6.66
C ALA A 220 -12.61 -15.18 7.67
N SER A 221 -13.72 -15.79 8.08
CA SER A 221 -14.65 -15.28 9.09
C SER A 221 -14.28 -15.69 10.53
N SER A 222 -13.29 -16.55 10.69
CA SER A 222 -12.93 -17.13 11.97
C SER A 222 -11.93 -16.26 12.76
N HIS A 223 -11.79 -16.57 14.05
CA HIS A 223 -10.76 -15.96 14.90
C HIS A 223 -9.33 -16.26 14.43
N ALA A 224 -9.12 -17.29 13.61
CA ALA A 224 -7.80 -17.59 13.05
C ALA A 224 -7.36 -16.48 12.09
N ALA A 225 -8.25 -15.99 11.22
CA ALA A 225 -7.97 -14.91 10.26
C ALA A 225 -7.90 -13.50 10.88
N ALA A 226 -8.23 -13.38 12.18
CA ALA A 226 -8.21 -12.13 12.92
C ALA A 226 -6.83 -11.79 13.53
N ARG A 227 -5.82 -12.63 13.31
CA ARG A 227 -4.46 -12.42 13.82
C ARG A 227 -3.50 -12.00 12.72
N THR A 228 -2.48 -11.25 13.09
CA THR A 228 -1.30 -11.03 12.25
C THR A 228 -0.64 -12.37 11.94
N GLN A 229 -0.52 -12.72 10.66
CA GLN A 229 0.03 -14.01 10.23
C GLN A 229 0.55 -13.97 8.79
N GLU A 230 1.48 -14.87 8.50
CA GLU A 230 2.05 -15.09 7.18
C GLU A 230 1.65 -16.50 6.72
N LEU A 231 0.96 -16.57 5.58
CA LEU A 231 0.46 -17.81 4.99
C LEU A 231 1.21 -18.07 3.69
N SER A 232 2.04 -19.12 3.68
CA SER A 232 2.71 -19.57 2.47
C SER A 232 1.71 -19.97 1.38
N LEU A 233 2.11 -19.89 0.12
CA LEU A 233 1.28 -20.35 -1.01
C LEU A 233 0.80 -21.80 -0.82
N ARG A 234 1.64 -22.67 -0.25
CA ARG A 234 1.26 -24.05 0.08
C ARG A 234 0.15 -24.12 1.15
N GLN A 235 0.20 -23.26 2.16
CA GLN A 235 -0.86 -23.17 3.18
C GLN A 235 -2.14 -22.60 2.57
N LEU A 236 -2.07 -21.63 1.65
CA LEU A 236 -3.23 -21.13 0.92
C LEU A 236 -3.88 -22.23 0.07
N VAL A 237 -3.08 -23.02 -0.65
CA VAL A 237 -3.56 -24.19 -1.41
C VAL A 237 -4.25 -25.20 -0.49
N LEU A 238 -3.66 -25.49 0.67
CA LEU A 238 -4.26 -26.39 1.65
C LEU A 238 -5.60 -25.83 2.17
N LEU A 239 -5.63 -24.55 2.53
CA LEU A 239 -6.83 -23.84 2.96
C LEU A 239 -7.95 -23.93 1.91
N CYS A 240 -7.65 -23.69 0.63
CA CYS A 240 -8.63 -23.85 -0.45
C CYS A 240 -9.15 -25.28 -0.59
N ARG A 241 -8.33 -26.30 -0.28
CA ARG A 241 -8.71 -27.71 -0.40
C ARG A 241 -9.48 -28.24 0.81
N THR A 242 -9.13 -27.79 2.02
CA THR A 242 -9.59 -28.42 3.27
C THR A 242 -10.33 -27.47 4.22
N GLY A 243 -10.23 -26.15 4.01
CA GLY A 243 -10.71 -25.14 4.96
C GLY A 243 -9.80 -24.93 6.17
N VAL A 244 -8.61 -25.53 6.19
CA VAL A 244 -7.68 -25.48 7.33
C VAL A 244 -6.30 -25.01 6.89
N VAL A 245 -5.70 -24.13 7.70
CA VAL A 245 -4.28 -23.76 7.62
C VAL A 245 -3.52 -24.68 8.59
N ALA A 246 -2.49 -25.39 8.10
CA ALA A 246 -1.59 -26.22 8.91
C ALA A 246 -0.33 -25.44 9.31
#